data_AF-A0A0S8CD99-F1
#
_entry.id   AF-A0A0S8CD99-F1
#
_cell.length_a   1.000
_cell.length_b   1.000
_cell.length_c   1.000
_cell.angle_alpha   90.00
_cell.angle_beta   90.00
_cell.angle_gamma   90.00
#
_symmetry.space_group_name_H-M   'P 1'
#
loop_
_entity.id
_entity.type
_entity.pdbx_description
1 polymer ?
#
loop_
_entity_poly.entity_id
_entity_poly.type
_entity_poly.pdbx_seq_one_letter_code
_entity_poly.pdbx_strand_id
1 'polypeptide(L)'
;MTTGKSVAQQAEASNEARQLLDEAWTRARKAYKEAKEQADIVYKEAKKVAVDKEAKKRADEAHKEAVKEAGKIRDAITYEAQAVFADFWKQRDIDLQ
;
A
#
# COMPACT_ATOMS: atom_id res chain seq x y z
N MET A 1 -15.15 27.50 -25.27
CA MET A 1 -16.15 27.30 -24.20
C MET A 1 -15.38 26.83 -22.97
N THR A 2 -15.24 27.66 -21.96
CA THR A 2 -14.63 27.30 -20.68
C THR A 2 -15.65 26.51 -19.87
N THR A 3 -15.64 25.19 -19.99
CA THR A 3 -16.43 24.30 -19.14
C THR A 3 -15.81 24.23 -17.76
N GLY A 4 -15.97 25.30 -16.96
CA GLY A 4 -15.69 25.27 -15.53
C GLY A 4 -16.68 24.32 -14.86
N LYS A 5 -16.19 23.30 -14.15
CA LYS A 5 -17.02 22.44 -13.30
C LYS A 5 -17.75 23.31 -12.28
N SER A 6 -19.01 22.99 -11.99
CA SER A 6 -19.74 23.67 -10.92
C SER A 6 -19.11 23.38 -9.56
N VAL A 7 -19.34 24.23 -8.56
CA VAL A 7 -18.87 24.03 -7.19
C VAL A 7 -19.28 22.66 -6.63
N ALA A 8 -20.48 22.20 -6.96
CA ALA A 8 -20.97 20.87 -6.58
C ALA A 8 -20.14 19.74 -7.22
N GLN A 9 -19.82 19.86 -8.51
CA GLN A 9 -18.99 18.89 -9.23
C GLN A 9 -17.55 18.85 -8.71
N GLN A 10 -16.99 19.98 -8.27
CA GLN A 10 -15.66 20.03 -7.66
C GLN A 10 -15.64 19.42 -6.25
N ALA A 11 -16.69 19.65 -5.45
CA ALA A 11 -16.83 19.04 -4.13
C ALA A 11 -16.96 17.51 -4.22
N GLU A 12 -17.76 17.02 -5.18
CA GLU A 12 -17.92 15.59 -5.45
C GLU A 12 -16.59 14.94 -5.87
N ALA A 13 -15.88 15.53 -6.83
CA ALA A 13 -14.57 15.04 -7.25
C ALA A 13 -13.53 15.02 -6.12
N SER A 14 -13.57 16.01 -5.23
CA SER A 14 -12.66 16.06 -4.07
C SER A 14 -12.95 14.96 -3.05
N ASN A 15 -14.24 14.66 -2.83
CA ASN A 15 -14.67 13.57 -1.97
C ASN A 15 -14.28 12.20 -2.56
N GLU A 16 -14.48 12.02 -3.87
CA GLU A 16 -14.10 10.80 -4.57
C GLU A 16 -12.58 10.57 -4.52
N ALA A 17 -11.78 11.60 -4.80
CA ALA A 17 -10.32 11.52 -4.68
C ALA A 17 -9.88 11.11 -3.27
N ARG A 18 -10.55 11.63 -2.23
CA ARG A 18 -10.26 11.26 -0.84
C ARG A 18 -10.64 9.81 -0.54
N GLN A 19 -11.81 9.36 -1.00
CA GLN A 19 -12.26 7.97 -0.85
C GLN A 19 -11.28 7.00 -1.51
N LEU A 20 -10.85 7.29 -2.73
CA LEU A 20 -9.88 6.46 -3.46
C LEU A 20 -8.54 6.34 -2.70
N LEU A 21 -8.05 7.42 -2.10
CA LEU A 21 -6.85 7.39 -1.25
C LEU A 21 -7.04 6.49 -0.02
N ASP A 22 -8.15 6.65 0.70
CA ASP A 22 -8.45 5.88 1.91
C ASP A 22 -8.65 4.38 1.61
N GLU A 23 -9.27 4.07 0.46
CA GLU A 23 -9.37 2.71 -0.05
C GLU A 23 -8.02 2.12 -0.41
N ALA A 24 -7.16 2.87 -1.12
CA ALA A 24 -5.82 2.41 -1.48
C ALA A 24 -4.98 2.08 -0.25
N TRP A 25 -5.03 2.92 0.79
CA TRP A 25 -4.36 2.64 2.07
C TRP A 25 -4.93 1.40 2.77
N THR A 26 -6.24 1.20 2.70
CA THR A 26 -6.88 0.00 3.25
C THR A 26 -6.45 -1.26 2.52
N ARG A 27 -6.40 -1.23 1.18
CA ARG A 27 -5.89 -2.32 0.35
C ARG A 27 -4.41 -2.60 0.63
N ALA A 28 -3.58 -1.57 0.73
CA ALA A 28 -2.16 -1.71 1.05
C ALA A 28 -1.93 -2.37 2.42
N ARG A 29 -2.66 -1.93 3.46
CA ARG A 29 -2.60 -2.54 4.80
C ARG A 29 -3.05 -4.00 4.79
N LYS A 30 -4.13 -4.31 4.07
CA LYS A 30 -4.64 -5.68 3.94
C LYS A 30 -3.61 -6.58 3.25
N ALA A 31 -3.06 -6.15 2.12
CA ALA A 31 -2.05 -6.89 1.38
C ALA A 31 -0.80 -7.17 2.23
N TYR A 32 -0.32 -6.19 2.98
CA TYR A 32 0.80 -6.38 3.92
C TYR A 32 0.48 -7.43 4.99
N LYS A 33 -0.71 -7.33 5.60
CA LYS A 33 -1.13 -8.25 6.65
C LYS A 33 -1.19 -9.69 6.13
N GLU A 34 -1.83 -9.90 4.99
CA GLU A 34 -1.97 -11.22 4.38
C GLU A 34 -0.60 -11.80 3.99
N ALA A 35 0.26 -11.01 3.34
CA ALA A 35 1.60 -11.45 2.98
C ALA A 35 2.46 -11.78 4.20
N LYS A 36 2.37 -10.98 5.27
CA LYS A 36 3.06 -11.26 6.54
C LYS A 36 2.55 -12.54 7.20
N GLU A 37 1.23 -12.76 7.23
CA GLU A 37 0.65 -13.99 7.79
C GLU A 37 1.14 -15.23 7.01
N GLN A 38 1.21 -15.15 5.68
CA GLN A 38 1.78 -16.23 4.87
C GLN A 38 3.27 -16.46 5.18
N ALA A 39 4.06 -15.39 5.29
CA ALA A 39 5.47 -15.49 5.68
C ALA A 39 5.64 -16.12 7.07
N ASP A 40 4.79 -15.75 8.04
CA ASP A 40 4.79 -16.30 9.40
C ASP A 40 4.46 -17.80 9.41
N ILE A 41 3.50 -18.24 8.58
CA ILE A 41 3.13 -19.67 8.44
C ILE A 41 4.32 -20.47 7.89
N VAL A 42 4.89 -20.03 6.76
CA VAL A 42 6.03 -20.70 6.12
C VAL A 42 7.24 -20.74 7.07
N TYR A 43 7.51 -19.64 7.77
CA TYR A 43 8.57 -19.57 8.77
C TYR A 43 8.39 -20.59 9.90
N LYS A 44 7.18 -20.69 10.47
CA LYS A 44 6.88 -21.65 11.53
C LYS A 44 7.11 -23.09 11.07
N GLU A 45 6.65 -23.45 9.87
CA GLU A 45 6.88 -24.80 9.34
C GLU A 45 8.35 -25.06 9.04
N ALA A 46 9.07 -24.08 8.46
CA ALA A 46 10.51 -24.18 8.21
C ALA A 46 11.31 -24.39 9.52
N LYS A 47 10.94 -23.71 10.61
CA LYS A 47 11.60 -23.87 11.91
C LYS A 47 11.35 -25.22 12.57
N LYS A 48 10.22 -25.86 12.31
CA LYS A 48 9.92 -27.21 12.83
C LYS A 48 10.82 -28.28 12.18
N VAL A 49 11.11 -28.15 10.89
CA VAL A 49 11.92 -29.12 10.14
C VAL A 49 13.42 -28.81 10.15
N ALA A 50 13.81 -27.59 10.54
CA ALA A 50 15.22 -27.20 10.64
C ALA A 50 15.90 -27.86 11.86
N VAL A 51 16.69 -28.91 11.60
CA VAL A 51 17.37 -29.70 12.64
C VAL A 51 18.66 -29.04 13.14
N ASP A 52 19.35 -28.29 12.29
CA ASP A 52 20.63 -27.64 12.61
C ASP A 52 20.51 -26.11 12.75
N LYS A 53 21.57 -25.50 13.27
CA LYS A 53 21.63 -24.05 13.54
C LYS A 53 21.62 -23.21 12.26
N GLU A 54 22.25 -23.68 11.18
CA GLU A 54 22.32 -22.96 9.91
C GLU A 54 20.98 -22.97 9.19
N ALA A 55 20.27 -24.09 9.19
CA ALA A 55 18.91 -24.19 8.67
C ALA A 55 17.95 -23.26 9.42
N LYS A 56 18.05 -23.20 10.75
CA LYS A 56 17.26 -22.26 11.56
C LYS A 56 17.56 -20.80 11.22
N LYS A 57 18.82 -20.45 11.00
CA LYS A 57 19.24 -19.09 10.59
C LYS A 57 18.70 -18.74 9.20
N ARG A 58 18.78 -19.66 8.24
CA ARG A 58 18.22 -19.48 6.90
C ARG A 58 16.71 -19.24 6.93
N ALA A 59 15.98 -19.97 7.77
CA ALA A 59 14.55 -19.72 7.97
C ALA A 59 14.29 -18.32 8.55
N ASP A 60 15.09 -17.87 9.52
CA ASP A 60 14.97 -16.53 10.11
C ASP A 60 15.26 -15.43 9.08
N GLU A 61 16.29 -15.60 8.24
CA GLU A 61 16.66 -14.65 7.18
C GLU A 61 15.60 -14.58 6.07
N ALA A 62 15.12 -15.74 5.60
CA ALA A 62 14.06 -15.81 4.60
C ALA A 62 12.76 -15.14 5.09
N HIS A 63 12.40 -15.35 6.36
CA HIS A 63 11.24 -14.70 6.97
C HIS A 63 11.38 -13.17 7.01
N LYS A 64 12.54 -12.68 7.46
CA LYS A 64 12.83 -11.24 7.50
C LYS A 64 12.74 -10.60 6.12
N GLU A 65 13.35 -11.22 5.10
CA GLU A 65 13.27 -10.68 3.74
C GLU A 65 11.84 -10.74 3.18
N ALA A 66 11.07 -11.81 3.43
CA ALA A 66 9.67 -11.87 3.00
C ALA A 66 8.81 -10.76 3.64
N VAL A 67 8.95 -10.50 4.94
CA VAL A 67 8.23 -9.42 5.63
C VAL A 67 8.65 -8.03 5.12
N LYS A 68 9.93 -7.87 4.79
CA LYS A 68 10.48 -6.63 4.22
C LYS A 68 9.94 -6.37 2.81
N GLU A 69 9.91 -7.38 1.94
CA GLU A 69 9.31 -7.25 0.59
C GLU A 69 7.81 -6.94 0.67
N ALA A 70 7.07 -7.59 1.58
CA ALA A 70 5.67 -7.24 1.83
C ALA A 70 5.51 -5.76 2.25
N GLY A 71 6.43 -5.26 3.09
CA GLY A 71 6.48 -3.85 3.49
C GLY A 71 6.70 -2.91 2.31
N LYS A 72 7.64 -3.22 1.42
CA LYS A 72 7.90 -2.44 0.21
C LYS A 72 6.67 -2.32 -0.69
N ILE A 73 5.92 -3.41 -0.87
CA ILE A 73 4.70 -3.40 -1.69
C ILE A 73 3.64 -2.47 -1.07
N ARG A 74 3.42 -2.57 0.24
CA ARG A 74 2.51 -1.66 0.97
C ARG A 74 2.92 -0.20 0.78
N ASP A 75 4.20 0.07 0.94
CA ASP A 75 4.75 1.42 0.86
C ASP A 75 4.60 1.95 -0.56
N ALA A 76 4.92 1.17 -1.60
CA ALA A 76 4.73 1.54 -2.99
C ALA A 76 3.27 1.91 -3.31
N ILE A 77 2.29 1.10 -2.88
CA ILE A 77 0.86 1.42 -3.06
C ILE A 77 0.49 2.71 -2.33
N THR A 78 1.00 2.90 -1.11
CA THR A 78 0.71 4.08 -0.29
C THR A 78 1.29 5.35 -0.93
N TYR A 79 2.53 5.28 -1.41
CA TYR A 79 3.20 6.40 -2.07
C TYR A 79 2.52 6.78 -3.38
N GLU A 80 2.18 5.80 -4.22
CA GLU A 80 1.51 6.06 -5.50
C GLU A 80 0.13 6.70 -5.26
N ALA A 81 -0.65 6.17 -4.33
CA ALA A 81 -1.95 6.74 -3.99
C ALA A 81 -1.84 8.17 -3.46
N GLN A 82 -0.83 8.45 -2.63
CA GLN A 82 -0.55 9.80 -2.15
C GLN A 82 -0.13 10.75 -3.27
N ALA A 83 0.72 10.30 -4.20
CA ALA A 83 1.16 11.09 -5.34
C ALA A 83 -0.02 11.47 -6.25
N VAL A 84 -0.84 10.49 -6.62
CA VAL A 84 -2.04 10.72 -7.44
C VAL A 84 -3.02 11.67 -6.74
N PHE A 85 -3.23 11.50 -5.43
CA PHE A 85 -4.07 12.42 -4.66
C PHE A 85 -3.49 13.84 -4.63
N ALA A 86 -2.18 14.00 -4.43
CA ALA A 86 -1.54 15.30 -4.45
C ALA A 86 -1.65 15.98 -5.82
N ASP A 87 -1.47 15.24 -6.91
CA ASP A 87 -1.58 15.76 -8.27
C ASP A 87 -3.02 16.16 -8.61
N PHE A 88 -4.04 15.46 -8.09
CA PHE A 88 -5.43 15.91 -8.18
C PHE A 88 -5.62 17.33 -7.62
N TRP A 89 -5.07 17.63 -6.44
CA TRP A 89 -5.20 18.98 -5.84
C TRP A 89 -4.47 20.04 -6.65
N LYS A 90 -3.26 19.74 -7.15
CA LYS A 90 -2.53 20.65 -8.03
C LYS A 90 -3.34 20.98 -9.29
N GLN A 91 -3.92 19.96 -9.93
CA GLN A 91 -4.73 20.17 -11.14
C GLN A 91 -5.98 20.99 -10.83
N ARG A 92 -6.67 20.69 -9.72
CA ARG A 92 -7.85 21.44 -9.31
C ARG A 92 -7.55 22.91 -9.04
N ASP A 93 -6.42 23.20 -8.40
CA ASP A 93 -6.02 24.59 -8.13
C ASP A 93 -5.68 25.35 -9.42
N ILE A 94 -5.15 24.67 -10.45
CA ILE A 94 -4.97 25.22 -11.80
C ILE A 94 -6.33 25.46 -12.48
N ASP A 95 -7.27 24.52 -12.40
CA ASP A 95 -8.60 24.64 -13.00
C ASP A 95 -9.46 25.75 -12.37
N LEU A 96 -9.05 26.26 -11.20
CA LEU A 96 -9.70 27.35 -10.46
C LEU A 96 -9.10 28.74 -10.75
N GLN A 97 -7.97 28.83 -11.46
CA GLN A 97 -7.32 30.08 -11.87
C GLN A 97 -7.82 30.58 -13.23
#